data_AF-A0A1I1QZ41-F1
#
_entry.id   AF-A0A1I1QZ41-F1
#
_cell.length_a   1.000
_cell.length_b   1.000
_cell.length_c   1.000
_cell.angle_alpha   90.00
_cell.angle_beta   90.00
_cell.angle_gamma   90.00
#
_symmetry.space_group_name_H-M   'P 1'
#
loop_
_entity.id
_entity.type
_entity.pdbx_description
1 polymer ?
#
loop_
_entity_poly.entity_id
_entity_poly.type
_entity_poly.pdbx_seq_one_letter_code
_entity_poly.pdbx_strand_id
1 'polypeptide(L)' 'MRRTGAVEANAGGASVEIMAAKMGNSIDVNRKLQKTYMPVNAAAVREADLARRIGRGKLALEQNEFKKLKLSQRES' A
#
# COMPACT_ATOMS: atom_id res chain seq x y z
N MET A 1 12.74 -2.66 -1.41
CA MET A 1 11.57 -1.82 -1.83
C MET A 1 10.30 -2.67 -1.81
N ARG A 2 9.17 -2.15 -1.32
CA ARG A 2 7.85 -2.85 -1.35
C ARG A 2 7.05 -2.44 -2.60
N ARG A 3 5.99 -3.18 -2.95
CA ARG A 3 5.16 -2.99 -4.17
C ARG A 3 4.79 -1.53 -4.42
N THR A 4 4.25 -0.81 -3.43
CA THR A 4 3.84 0.60 -3.57
C THR A 4 4.99 1.51 -4.00
N GLY A 5 6.15 1.40 -3.35
CA GLY A 5 7.33 2.19 -3.71
C GLY A 5 7.90 1.88 -5.10
N ALA A 6 7.70 0.67 -5.61
CA ALA A 6 8.07 0.32 -6.99
C ALA A 6 7.10 0.96 -8.00
N VAL A 7 5.80 0.95 -7.71
CA VAL A 7 4.77 1.61 -8.54
C VAL A 7 5.02 3.12 -8.61
N GLU A 8 5.27 3.76 -7.47
CA GLU A 8 5.55 5.20 -7.40
C GLU A 8 6.82 5.58 -8.16
N ALA A 9 7.92 4.84 -7.97
CA ALA A 9 9.18 5.10 -8.68
C ALA A 9 9.01 4.94 -10.21
N ASN A 10 8.29 3.91 -10.65
CA ASN A 10 8.02 3.70 -12.07
C ASN A 10 7.11 4.80 -12.66
N ALA A 11 6.06 5.20 -11.93
CA ALA A 11 5.19 6.30 -12.34
C ALA A 11 5.96 7.64 -12.45
N GLY A 12 7.00 7.82 -11.62
CA GLY A 12 7.93 8.94 -11.70
C GLY A 12 9.03 8.81 -12.76
N GLY A 13 9.03 7.75 -13.58
CA GLY A 13 9.98 7.55 -14.68
C GLY A 13 11.34 6.97 -14.28
N ALA A 14 11.46 6.34 -13.10
CA ALA A 14 12.70 5.71 -12.69
C ALA A 14 13.10 4.56 -13.64
N SER A 15 14.38 4.51 -14.01
CA SER A 15 14.92 3.42 -14.84
C SER A 15 15.07 2.11 -14.05
N VAL A 16 15.15 0.99 -14.78
CA VAL A 16 15.30 -0.35 -14.18
C VAL A 16 16.63 -0.47 -13.42
N GLU A 17 17.67 0.23 -13.87
CA GLU A 17 19.01 0.27 -13.28
C GLU A 17 18.98 0.99 -11.92
N ILE A 18 18.37 2.17 -11.86
CA ILE A 18 18.21 2.94 -10.61
C ILE A 18 17.38 2.14 -9.60
N MET A 19 16.31 1.50 -10.08
CA MET A 19 15.49 0.63 -9.25
C MET A 19 16.27 -0.58 -8.74
N ALA A 20 17.06 -1.25 -9.58
CA ALA A 20 17.87 -2.40 -9.19
C ALA A 20 18.90 -2.02 -8.12
N ALA A 21 19.58 -0.88 -8.30
CA ALA A 21 20.51 -0.31 -7.32
C ALA A 21 19.81 -0.01 -5.98
N LYS A 22 18.64 0.64 -6.02
CA LYS A 22 17.85 0.93 -4.80
C LYS A 22 17.31 -0.33 -4.13
N MET A 23 17.09 -1.40 -4.88
CA MET A 23 16.61 -2.69 -4.36
C MET A 23 17.73 -3.63 -3.93
N GLY A 24 18.99 -3.30 -4.25
CA GLY A 24 20.15 -4.14 -3.95
C GLY A 24 20.13 -5.47 -4.71
N ASN A 25 19.65 -5.48 -5.96
CA ASN A 25 19.57 -6.69 -6.78
C ASN A 25 20.09 -6.44 -8.21
N SER A 26 20.19 -7.52 -9.01
CA SER A 26 20.57 -7.41 -10.42
C SER A 26 19.43 -6.86 -11.28
N ILE A 27 19.77 -6.30 -12.44
CA ILE A 27 18.79 -5.76 -13.40
C ILE A 27 17.77 -6.83 -13.83
N ASP A 28 18.21 -8.07 -14.06
CA ASP A 28 17.31 -9.15 -14.51
C ASP A 28 16.32 -9.57 -13.41
N VAL A 29 16.81 -9.68 -12.17
CA VAL A 29 15.96 -9.89 -11.00
C VAL A 29 14.96 -8.74 -10.87
N ASN A 30 15.41 -7.51 -11.08
CA ASN A 30 14.55 -6.34 -11.02
C ASN A 30 13.47 -6.33 -12.11
N ARG A 31 13.78 -6.68 -13.37
CA ARG A 31 12.77 -6.81 -14.44
C ARG A 31 11.72 -7.86 -14.10
N LYS A 32 12.14 -9.00 -13.55
CA LYS A 32 11.20 -10.05 -13.11
C LYS A 32 10.27 -9.53 -12.02
N LEU A 33 10.82 -8.82 -11.03
CA LEU A 33 10.04 -8.21 -9.95
C LEU A 33 9.13 -7.08 -10.43
N GLN A 34 9.56 -6.27 -11.41
CA GLN A 34 8.72 -5.26 -12.03
C GLN A 34 7.45 -5.90 -12.62
N LYS A 35 7.54 -7.04 -13.30
CA LYS A 35 6.34 -7.74 -13.80
C LYS A 35 5.38 -8.16 -12.67
N THR A 36 5.90 -8.46 -11.49
CA THR A 36 5.11 -8.83 -10.31
C THR A 36 4.50 -7.62 -9.59
N TYR A 37 5.20 -6.49 -9.61
CA TYR A 37 4.83 -5.29 -8.84
C TYR A 37 4.15 -4.20 -9.66
N MET A 38 4.35 -4.16 -10.97
CA MET A 38 3.70 -3.21 -11.85
C MET A 38 2.25 -3.64 -12.09
N PRO A 39 1.28 -2.77 -11.80
CA PRO A 39 -0.10 -3.10 -12.06
C PRO A 39 -0.38 -3.05 -13.55
N VAL A 40 -0.96 -4.14 -14.07
CA VAL A 40 -1.50 -4.19 -15.43
C VAL A 40 -2.69 -3.26 -15.63
N ASN A 41 -3.38 -2.90 -14.54
CA ASN A 41 -4.49 -1.95 -14.55
C ASN A 41 -4.32 -0.92 -13.42
N ALA A 42 -3.89 0.29 -13.79
CA ALA A 42 -3.68 1.39 -12.84
C ALA A 42 -4.99 1.90 -12.22
N ALA A 43 -6.13 1.80 -12.91
CA ALA A 43 -7.43 2.22 -12.37
C ALA A 43 -7.88 1.30 -11.24
N ALA A 44 -7.76 -0.02 -11.42
CA ALA A 44 -8.10 -1.01 -10.41
C ALA A 44 -7.26 -0.84 -9.12
N VAL A 45 -5.98 -0.46 -9.23
CA VAL A 45 -5.15 -0.15 -8.05
C VAL A 45 -5.68 1.07 -7.31
N ARG A 46 -6.02 2.15 -8.03
CA ARG A 46 -6.55 3.37 -7.40
C ARG A 46 -7.88 3.11 -6.69
N GLU A 47 -8.77 2.31 -7.29
CA GLU A 47 -10.02 1.90 -6.66
C GLU A 47 -9.79 1.07 -5.39
N ALA A 48 -8.88 0.10 -5.46
CA ALA A 48 -8.52 -0.71 -4.29
C ALA A 48 -7.94 0.13 -3.16
N ASP A 49 -7.09 1.11 -3.46
CA ASP A 49 -6.51 2.02 -2.47
C ASP A 49 -7.56 2.94 -1.84
N LEU A 50 -8.53 3.43 -2.63
CA LEU A 50 -9.68 4.19 -2.13
C LEU A 50 -10.53 3.34 -1.18
N ALA A 51 -10.89 2.12 -1.60
CA ALA A 51 -11.64 1.18 -0.77
C ALA A 51 -10.91 0.87 0.54
N ARG A 52 -9.58 0.68 0.48
CA ARG A 52 -8.72 0.47 1.66
C ARG A 52 -8.76 1.69 2.60
N ARG A 53 -8.76 2.91 2.07
CA ARG A 53 -8.87 4.13 2.88
C ARG A 53 -10.21 4.21 3.60
N ILE A 54 -11.31 3.94 2.90
CA ILE A 54 -12.67 3.92 3.45
C ILE A 54 -12.77 2.85 4.55
N GLY A 55 -12.31 1.63 4.28
CA GLY A 55 -12.33 0.52 5.23
C GLY A 55 -11.57 0.83 6.52
N ARG A 56 -10.38 1.47 6.43
CA ARG A 56 -9.64 1.92 7.62
C ARG A 56 -10.45 2.89 8.47
N GLY A 57 -11.19 3.81 7.84
CA GLY A 57 -12.06 4.75 8.55
C GLY A 57 -13.18 4.04 9.33
N LYS A 58 -13.86 3.09 8.69
CA LYS A 58 -14.93 2.31 9.33
C LYS A 58 -14.43 1.52 10.54
N LEU A 59 -13.32 0.80 10.39
CA LEU A 59 -12.73 0.01 11.48
C LEU A 59 -12.27 0.89 12.65
N ALA A 60 -11.73 2.08 12.37
CA ALA A 60 -11.34 3.01 13.42
C ALA A 60 -12.56 3.54 14.20
N LEU A 61 -13.67 3.81 13.52
CA LEU A 61 -14.92 4.24 14.16
C LEU A 61 -15.48 3.13 15.06
N GLU A 62 -15.58 1.90 14.56
CA GLU A 62 -16.02 0.74 15.35
C GLU A 62 -15.18 0.58 16.62
N GLN A 63 -13.85 0.65 16.50
CA GLN A 63 -12.96 0.57 17.66
C GLN A 63 -13.19 1.70 18.68
N ASN A 64 -13.50 2.91 18.21
CA ASN A 64 -13.79 4.04 19.09
C ASN A 64 -15.12 3.84 19.84
N GLU A 65 -16.16 3.35 19.18
CA GLU A 65 -17.44 3.02 19.81
C GLU A 65 -17.28 1.91 20.86
N PHE A 66 -16.53 0.85 20.53
CA PHE A 66 -16.20 -0.20 21.51
C PHE A 66 -15.43 0.35 22.73
N LYS A 67 -14.51 1.29 22.53
CA LYS A 67 -13.78 1.92 23.64
C LYS A 67 -14.73 2.75 24.53
N LYS A 68 -15.60 3.57 23.94
CA LYS A 68 -16.58 4.38 24.68
C LYS A 68 -17.49 3.51 25.56
N LEU A 69 -18.02 2.43 25.00
CA LEU A 69 -18.89 1.49 25.74
C LEU A 69 -18.17 0.87 26.94
N LYS A 70 -16.88 0.50 26.79
CA LYS A 70 -16.08 -0.05 27.91
C LYS A 70 -15.75 0.98 28.99
N LEU A 71 -15.63 2.26 28.63
CA LEU A 71 -15.39 3.34 29.58
C LEU A 71 -16.64 3.63 30.41
N SER A 72 -17.83 3.71 29.79
CA SER A 72 -19.06 3.99 30.53
C SER A 72 -19.40 2.87 31.53
N GLN A 73 -19.11 1.61 31.22
CA GLN A 73 -19.33 0.48 32.12
C GLN A 73 -18.38 0.43 33.33
N ARG A 74 -17.27 1.19 33.33
CA ARG A 74 -16.36 1.28 34.49
C ARG A 74 -16.71 2.41 35.45
N GLU A 75 -17.47 3.39 34.98
CA GLU A 75 -17.89 4.57 35.74
C GLU A 75 -19.28 4.38 36.39
N SER A 76 -19.91 3.20 36.18
CA SER A 76 -21.18 2.77 36.78
C SER A 76 -20.94 1.82 37.94
#